data_AF-A0A4Q3J9M3-F1
#
_entry.id   AF-A0A4Q3J9M3-F1
#
_cell.length_a   1.000
_cell.length_b   1.000
_cell.length_c   1.000
_cell.angle_alpha   90.00
_cell.angle_beta   90.00
_cell.angle_gamma   90.00
#
_symmetry.space_group_name_H-M   'P 1'
#
loop_
_entity.id
_entity.type
_entity.pdbx_description
1 polymer ?
#
loop_
_entity_poly.entity_id
_entity_poly.type
_entity_poly.pdbx_seq_one_letter_code
_entity_poly.pdbx_strand_id
1 'polypeptide(L)' 'MSNLKFGAGIWHFATYLDRYATDGYGEPRDVIEAIDLAGQVRDLSVVDLNWPFFG' A
#
# COMPACT_ATOMS: atom_id res chain seq x y z
N MET A 1 21.97 -10.46 12.64
CA MET A 1 20.78 -10.19 11.82
C MET A 1 21.25 -9.67 10.47
N SER A 2 20.65 -10.11 9.36
CA SER A 2 21.06 -9.68 8.00
C SER A 2 20.73 -8.21 7.77
N ASN A 3 21.64 -7.45 7.15
CA ASN A 3 21.45 -6.04 6.76
C ASN A 3 20.54 -5.85 5.52
N LEU A 4 19.52 -6.70 5.37
CA LEU A 4 18.58 -6.58 4.27
C LEU A 4 17.57 -5.48 4.56
N LYS A 5 17.34 -4.61 3.57
CA LYS A 5 16.34 -3.55 3.62
C LYS A 5 15.15 -3.96 2.77
N PHE A 6 13.99 -4.14 3.39
CA PHE A 6 12.77 -4.50 2.68
C PHE A 6 11.97 -3.25 2.28
N GLY A 7 11.36 -3.31 1.10
CA GLY A 7 10.50 -2.28 0.55
C GLY A 7 9.27 -2.87 -0.11
N ALA A 8 8.23 -2.07 -0.27
CA ALA A 8 6.99 -2.43 -0.95
C ALA A 8 6.44 -1.24 -1.74
N GLY A 9 5.66 -1.50 -2.79
CA GLY A 9 4.84 -0.44 -3.38
C GLY A 9 3.69 -0.07 -2.45
N ILE A 10 3.33 1.21 -2.38
CA ILE A 10 2.25 1.67 -1.50
C ILE A 10 0.91 1.02 -1.86
N TRP A 11 0.74 0.65 -3.14
CA TRP A 11 -0.43 -0.09 -3.63
C TRP A 11 -0.59 -1.46 -2.98
N HIS A 12 0.46 -2.06 -2.41
CA HIS A 12 0.36 -3.30 -1.64
C HIS A 12 -0.58 -3.15 -0.42
N PHE A 13 -0.77 -1.91 0.05
CA PHE A 13 -1.63 -1.53 1.16
C PHE A 13 -2.91 -0.82 0.71
N ALA A 14 -3.29 -0.89 -0.56
CA ALA A 14 -4.56 -0.36 -1.05
C ALA A 14 -5.68 -1.43 -1.04
N THR A 15 -6.90 -1.04 -1.42
CA THR A 15 -7.92 -1.95 -1.93
C THR A 15 -7.96 -1.84 -3.45
N TYR A 16 -8.29 -2.94 -4.12
CA TYR A 16 -8.23 -3.03 -5.58
C TYR A 16 -9.63 -3.08 -6.19
N LEU A 17 -9.70 -2.86 -7.49
CA LEU A 17 -10.83 -3.21 -8.34
C LEU A 17 -10.27 -3.78 -9.64
N ASP A 18 -11.10 -4.47 -10.40
CA ASP A 18 -10.73 -4.93 -11.73
C ASP A 18 -11.86 -4.69 -12.75
N ARG A 19 -11.66 -5.18 -13.97
CA ARG A 19 -12.62 -5.01 -15.07
C ARG A 19 -13.94 -5.77 -14.89
N TYR A 20 -14.07 -6.59 -13.85
CA TYR A 20 -15.23 -7.40 -13.51
C TYR A 20 -15.84 -6.96 -12.16
N ALA A 21 -15.04 -6.91 -11.10
CA ALA A 21 -15.42 -6.40 -9.78
C ALA A 21 -15.24 -4.88 -9.75
N THR A 22 -16.07 -4.17 -10.51
CA THR A 22 -15.97 -2.72 -10.69
C THR A 22 -16.42 -1.93 -9.47
N ASP A 23 -17.08 -2.57 -8.51
CA ASP A 23 -17.45 -2.05 -7.19
C ASP A 23 -16.35 -2.24 -6.12
N GLY A 24 -15.28 -2.98 -6.46
CA GLY A 24 -14.08 -3.09 -5.64
C GLY A 24 -14.05 -4.29 -4.70
N TYR A 25 -12.83 -4.60 -4.22
CA TYR A 25 -12.54 -5.72 -3.31
C TYR A 25 -12.54 -5.31 -1.83
N GLY A 26 -13.06 -4.13 -1.51
CA GLY A 26 -13.14 -3.58 -0.16
C GLY A 26 -13.34 -2.07 -0.18
N GLU A 27 -13.45 -1.47 1.01
CA GLU A 27 -13.61 -0.02 1.14
C GLU A 27 -12.42 0.74 0.52
N PRO A 28 -12.65 1.88 -0.17
CA PRO A 28 -11.58 2.73 -0.66
C PRO A 28 -10.65 3.18 0.47
N ARG A 29 -9.38 3.37 0.15
CA ARG A 29 -8.34 3.80 1.09
C ARG A 29 -7.53 4.93 0.49
N ASP A 30 -7.16 5.92 1.30
CA ASP A 30 -6.26 7.00 0.88
C ASP A 30 -4.77 6.66 1.10
N VAL A 31 -3.88 7.52 0.59
CA VAL A 31 -2.43 7.31 0.71
C VAL A 31 -1.91 7.34 2.16
N ILE A 32 -2.56 8.07 3.06
CA ILE A 32 -2.11 8.20 4.45
C ILE A 32 -2.47 6.94 5.23
N GLU A 33 -3.70 6.44 5.06
CA GLU A 33 -4.14 5.18 5.63
C GLU A 33 -3.27 4.00 5.13
N ALA A 34 -2.85 4.04 3.86
CA ALA A 34 -1.94 3.03 3.31
C ALA A 34 -0.53 3.11 3.93
N ILE A 35 -0.02 4.32 4.22
CA ILE A 35 1.26 4.52 4.93
C ILE A 35 1.16 4.01 6.37
N ASP A 36 0.04 4.27 7.04
CA ASP A 36 -0.18 3.79 8.41
C ASP A 36 -0.20 2.25 8.48
N LEU A 37 -0.80 1.59 7.48
CA LEU A 37 -0.75 0.12 7.36
C LEU A 37 0.67 -0.38 7.05
N ALA A 38 1.40 0.30 6.17
CA ALA A 38 2.78 -0.05 5.88
C ALA A 38 3.66 0.03 7.15
N GLY A 39 3.42 1.03 8.01
CA GLY A 39 4.10 1.21 9.29
C GLY A 39 3.89 0.06 10.29
N GLN A 40 2.88 -0.78 10.10
CA GLN A 40 2.61 -1.95 10.94
C GLN A 40 3.41 -3.19 10.51
N VAL A 41 4.03 -3.18 9.33
CA VAL A 41 4.80 -4.32 8.81
C VAL A 41 6.20 -4.33 9.40
N ARG A 42 6.50 -5.35 10.22
CA ARG A 42 7.83 -5.55 10.77
C ARG A 42 8.87 -5.68 9.64
N ASP A 43 10.01 -5.02 9.83
CA ASP A 43 11.16 -5.03 8.92
C ASP A 43 10.96 -4.28 7.59
N LEU A 44 9.76 -3.73 7.31
CA LEU A 44 9.54 -2.85 6.17
C LEU A 44 10.18 -1.48 6.44
N SER A 45 11.03 -1.02 5.53
CA SER A 45 11.85 0.18 5.75
C SER A 45 11.53 1.32 4.80
N VAL A 46 10.90 1.05 3.65
CA VAL A 46 10.57 2.04 2.61
C VAL A 46 9.31 1.64 1.85
N VAL A 47 8.63 2.64 1.30
CA VAL A 47 7.54 2.47 0.34
C VAL A 47 7.79 3.27 -0.94
N ASP A 48 7.35 2.73 -2.07
CA ASP A 48 7.24 3.46 -3.35
C ASP A 48 5.86 4.12 -3.42
N LEU A 49 5.81 5.44 -3.62
CA LEU A 49 4.58 6.23 -3.62
C LEU A 49 4.13 6.54 -5.06
N ASN A 50 2.86 6.27 -5.35
CA ASN A 50 2.26 6.76 -6.58
C ASN A 50 2.18 8.29 -6.58
N TRP A 51 2.42 8.89 -7.74
CA TRP A 51 2.13 10.30 -7.99
C TRP A 51 1.23 10.44 -9.23
N PRO A 52 0.12 11.20 -9.16
CA PRO A 52 -0.41 11.89 -7.98
C PRO A 52 -0.84 10.92 -6.88
N PHE A 53 -0.93 11.42 -5.64
CA PHE A 53 -1.43 10.63 -4.53
C PHE A 53 -2.88 10.18 -4.76
N PHE A 54 -3.23 9.00 -4.27
CA PHE A 54 -4.56 8.42 -4.35
C PHE A 54 -5.35 8.62 -3.06
N GLY A 55 -6.68 8.50 -3.15
CA GLY A 55 -7.62 8.89 -2.11
C GLY A 55 -8.46 10.08 -2.53
#